data_AF-A0A485KIV9-F1
#
_entry.id   AF-A0A485KIV9-F1
#
_cell.length_a   1.000
_cell.length_b   1.000
_cell.length_c   1.000
_cell.angle_alpha   90.00
_cell.angle_beta   90.00
_cell.angle_gamma   90.00
#
_symmetry.space_group_name_H-M   'P 1'
#
loop_
_entity.id
_entity.type
_entity.pdbx_description
1 polymer ?
#
loop_
_entity_poly.entity_id
_entity_poly.type
_entity_poly.pdbx_seq_one_letter_code
_entity_poly.pdbx_strand_id
1 'polypeptide(L)'
;MTHTNHEGANPPDPSLFKSTDELRAFVSPTNVSPTKANGPIPTNSWWGNLLSNNASGNLDPVYPSPYAVFINKVDASIACSYLFESMHKGPLNENGAISYYYFPKISNLIFTSSDMNAKFEVEDWDDLTVQIALKNGESYLRTVLALGQAFMTIEHYNLPIRLSSENGIESVNGMPVVGNAEFQGTQLGSDSGKLVVGLNNGQKWFIWWSGVSSSSMDFVYDKINKILKTQGKFCGVVQAAVFHSDDQLSTFEKYAGSYVNRGVVRCNDCHGFEYMWQIKRIGTVTSPALHFAMEHHRHILTIDSKMVPLILHSHTRGPMQAYTIEASQDLWRFQFPHSEEVELASCSQFHCPRDPKPDDIKDFHVVDVLMEEVLSPWSLPNSYYFKGKALQKYGTMCLLSAKLSSLDDAPILVDLAATALKKFKALLDDVGSNSCDYPLVYDEVYKGVITSEAFAKHDINVEFGNAVYNDHHYHYGYFITATSIAYYLDPSYMHTNVKLFEWISTLVRDVLNSSSNDEFFPRFRHFDWFLGHSYSHGVTCVVDGKDEESTSEEINCLYGCNLWAQVTENTKYELPLLL
;
A
#
# COMPACT_ATOMS: atom_id res chain seq x y z
N MET A 1 -18.73 29.22 -13.09
CA MET A 1 -20.06 28.66 -13.41
C MET A 1 -20.43 27.68 -12.32
N THR A 2 -21.72 27.59 -11.99
CA THR A 2 -22.31 26.77 -10.92
C THR A 2 -21.73 25.35 -10.85
N HIS A 3 -21.09 25.02 -9.73
CA HIS A 3 -20.70 23.67 -9.37
C HIS A 3 -21.96 22.82 -9.16
N THR A 4 -22.32 22.06 -10.18
CA THR A 4 -23.25 20.94 -10.05
C THR A 4 -22.51 19.79 -9.39
N ASN A 5 -22.86 19.51 -8.13
CA ASN A 5 -22.58 18.24 -7.47
C ASN A 5 -23.22 17.10 -8.27
N HIS A 6 -22.47 16.52 -9.21
CA HIS A 6 -22.72 15.16 -9.67
C HIS A 6 -21.90 14.23 -8.77
N GLU A 7 -22.57 13.43 -7.95
CA GLU A 7 -21.97 12.52 -6.95
C GLU A 7 -21.29 11.27 -7.56
N GLY A 8 -21.06 11.24 -8.88
CA GLY A 8 -20.28 10.21 -9.57
C GLY A 8 -19.13 10.84 -10.37
N ALA A 9 -17.95 10.21 -10.35
CA ALA A 9 -16.85 10.62 -11.21
C ALA A 9 -17.19 10.34 -12.69
N ASN A 10 -16.70 11.16 -13.62
CA ASN A 10 -16.85 10.87 -15.05
C ASN A 10 -15.82 9.82 -15.50
N PRO A 11 -16.16 8.96 -16.48
CA PRO A 11 -15.16 8.10 -17.11
C PRO A 11 -14.03 8.93 -17.75
N PRO A 12 -12.83 8.36 -17.92
CA PRO A 12 -11.80 8.96 -18.77
C PRO A 12 -12.35 9.25 -20.18
N ASP A 13 -11.93 10.36 -20.79
CA ASP A 13 -12.38 10.69 -22.15
C ASP A 13 -11.86 9.64 -23.15
N PRO A 14 -12.74 8.89 -23.83
CA PRO A 14 -12.34 7.87 -24.81
C PRO A 14 -11.64 8.45 -26.04
N SER A 15 -11.75 9.76 -26.28
CA SER A 15 -11.01 10.47 -27.34
C SER A 15 -9.53 10.64 -26.99
N LEU A 16 -9.20 10.65 -25.69
CA LEU A 16 -7.84 10.76 -25.16
C LEU A 16 -7.28 9.39 -24.75
N PHE A 17 -8.08 8.57 -24.07
CA PHE A 17 -7.69 7.25 -23.56
C PHE A 17 -8.63 6.19 -24.11
N LYS A 18 -8.20 5.49 -25.16
CA LYS A 18 -8.98 4.35 -25.66
C LYS A 18 -9.06 3.29 -24.57
N SER A 19 -10.26 2.73 -24.34
CA SER A 19 -10.42 1.56 -23.48
C SER A 19 -9.71 0.33 -24.05
N THR A 20 -9.18 -0.51 -23.17
CA THR A 20 -8.64 -1.82 -23.51
C THR A 20 -8.84 -2.80 -22.36
N ASP A 21 -8.92 -4.09 -22.67
CA ASP A 21 -8.83 -5.20 -21.70
C ASP A 21 -7.67 -6.15 -22.05
N GLU A 22 -6.76 -5.75 -22.93
CA GLU A 22 -5.66 -6.59 -23.43
C GLU A 22 -4.72 -7.06 -22.32
N LEU A 23 -4.65 -6.32 -21.21
CA LEU A 23 -3.87 -6.71 -20.04
C LEU A 23 -4.30 -8.07 -19.45
N ARG A 24 -5.55 -8.51 -19.65
CA ARG A 24 -6.02 -9.85 -19.23
C ARG A 24 -5.15 -10.96 -19.80
N ALA A 25 -4.64 -10.79 -21.02
CA ALA A 25 -3.81 -11.79 -21.69
C ALA A 25 -2.41 -11.94 -21.04
N PHE A 26 -1.97 -10.94 -20.28
CA PHE A 26 -0.66 -10.92 -19.63
C PHE A 26 -0.78 -11.20 -18.14
N VAL A 27 -1.61 -10.44 -17.41
CA VAL A 27 -1.78 -10.55 -15.96
C VAL A 27 -3.24 -10.35 -15.57
N SER A 28 -3.96 -11.45 -15.39
CA SER A 28 -5.36 -11.42 -14.91
C SER A 28 -5.45 -11.53 -13.38
N PRO A 29 -6.40 -10.84 -12.73
CA PRO A 29 -6.67 -10.95 -11.28
C PRO A 29 -7.43 -12.24 -10.95
N THR A 30 -6.83 -13.39 -11.30
CA THR A 30 -7.48 -14.71 -11.28
C THR A 30 -7.93 -15.19 -9.90
N ASN A 31 -7.41 -14.59 -8.84
CA ASN A 31 -7.77 -14.93 -7.47
C ASN A 31 -8.80 -13.96 -6.86
N VAL A 32 -9.21 -12.89 -7.57
CA VAL A 32 -10.22 -11.94 -7.08
C VAL A 32 -11.62 -12.50 -7.31
N SER A 33 -12.49 -12.32 -6.32
CA SER A 33 -13.87 -12.81 -6.43
C SER A 33 -14.61 -12.20 -7.63
N PRO A 34 -15.47 -12.97 -8.33
CA PRO A 34 -16.19 -12.46 -9.50
C PRO A 34 -17.04 -11.21 -9.21
N THR A 35 -17.54 -11.07 -7.98
CA THR A 35 -18.32 -9.90 -7.55
C THR A 35 -17.50 -8.63 -7.42
N LYS A 36 -16.18 -8.76 -7.23
CA LYS A 36 -15.24 -7.64 -7.07
C LYS A 36 -14.37 -7.41 -8.32
N ALA A 37 -14.20 -8.42 -9.17
CA ALA A 37 -13.31 -8.40 -10.32
C ALA A 37 -13.66 -7.36 -11.41
N ASN A 38 -14.84 -6.73 -11.35
CA ASN A 38 -15.26 -5.70 -12.32
C ASN A 38 -15.05 -4.26 -11.81
N GLY A 39 -14.76 -4.09 -10.51
CA GLY A 39 -14.51 -2.79 -9.90
C GLY A 39 -13.04 -2.36 -9.99
N PRO A 40 -12.70 -1.19 -9.43
CA PRO A 40 -11.32 -0.73 -9.35
C PRO A 40 -10.53 -1.56 -8.33
N ILE A 41 -9.65 -2.43 -8.85
CA ILE A 41 -8.81 -3.32 -8.04
C ILE A 41 -7.51 -2.58 -7.71
N PRO A 42 -7.11 -2.47 -6.42
CA PRO A 42 -5.83 -1.91 -6.04
C PRO A 42 -4.68 -2.72 -6.63
N THR A 43 -3.70 -2.04 -7.22
CA THR A 43 -2.61 -2.69 -7.96
C THR A 43 -1.29 -2.70 -7.18
N ASN A 44 -1.03 -1.67 -6.37
CA ASN A 44 0.24 -1.47 -5.67
C ASN A 44 0.08 -1.60 -4.14
N SER A 45 -1.03 -2.16 -3.65
CA SER A 45 -1.19 -2.41 -2.21
C SER A 45 -0.22 -3.47 -1.70
N TRP A 46 0.12 -3.43 -0.40
CA TRP A 46 1.00 -4.40 0.28
C TRP A 46 0.61 -5.87 0.09
N TRP A 47 -0.67 -6.14 -0.21
CA TRP A 47 -1.24 -7.46 -0.45
C TRP A 47 -1.41 -7.82 -1.94
N GLY A 48 -0.94 -6.98 -2.87
CA GLY A 48 -1.15 -7.14 -4.31
C GLY A 48 -0.62 -8.46 -4.90
N ASN A 49 0.30 -9.14 -4.22
CA ASN A 49 0.74 -10.51 -4.58
C ASN A 49 -0.40 -11.54 -4.58
N LEU A 50 -1.53 -11.25 -3.94
CA LEU A 50 -2.67 -12.16 -3.85
C LEU A 50 -3.61 -12.07 -5.06
N LEU A 51 -3.45 -11.06 -5.92
CA LEU A 51 -4.34 -10.83 -7.07
C LEU A 51 -4.22 -11.92 -8.15
N SER A 52 -2.98 -12.36 -8.39
CA SER A 52 -2.63 -13.31 -9.46
C SER A 52 -1.66 -14.37 -8.94
N ASN A 53 -1.34 -15.37 -9.76
CA ASN A 53 -0.33 -16.37 -9.41
C ASN A 53 0.98 -15.98 -10.12
N ASN A 54 2.11 -16.31 -9.49
CA ASN A 54 3.41 -16.19 -10.13
C ASN A 54 3.59 -17.20 -11.27
N ALA A 55 4.71 -17.11 -11.99
CA ALA A 55 5.01 -17.98 -13.13
C ALA A 55 4.99 -19.49 -12.82
N SER A 56 5.14 -19.87 -11.55
CA SER A 56 5.05 -21.27 -11.09
C SER A 56 3.63 -21.70 -10.70
N GLY A 57 2.63 -20.82 -10.87
CA GLY A 57 1.23 -21.08 -10.49
C GLY A 57 0.95 -20.96 -8.99
N ASN A 58 1.89 -20.38 -8.22
CA ASN A 58 1.79 -20.23 -6.77
C ASN A 58 1.51 -18.77 -6.37
N LEU A 59 1.08 -18.57 -5.12
CA LEU A 59 1.00 -17.25 -4.51
C LEU A 59 2.34 -16.89 -3.87
N ASP A 60 2.76 -15.64 -4.07
CA ASP A 60 3.87 -15.08 -3.32
C ASP A 60 3.41 -14.51 -1.98
N PRO A 61 4.31 -14.42 -0.98
CA PRO A 61 3.99 -13.95 0.36
C PRO A 61 3.38 -12.56 0.43
N VAL A 62 2.68 -12.29 1.54
CA VAL A 62 2.33 -10.93 1.96
C VAL A 62 2.79 -10.68 3.39
N TYR A 63 3.08 -9.42 3.72
CA TYR A 63 3.77 -9.06 4.95
C TYR A 63 2.98 -8.03 5.78
N PRO A 64 1.82 -8.41 6.35
CA PRO A 64 1.02 -7.50 7.17
C PRO A 64 1.82 -6.92 8.36
N SER A 65 2.86 -7.62 8.82
CA SER A 65 3.70 -7.22 9.96
C SER A 65 2.92 -7.09 11.28
N PRO A 66 3.44 -7.59 12.42
CA PRO A 66 4.73 -8.25 12.60
C PRO A 66 4.81 -9.65 11.96
N TYR A 67 3.70 -10.16 11.42
CA TYR A 67 3.64 -11.46 10.79
C TYR A 67 3.86 -11.41 9.27
N ALA A 68 4.47 -12.45 8.75
CA ALA A 68 4.41 -12.82 7.34
C ALA A 68 3.33 -13.88 7.14
N VAL A 69 2.58 -13.78 6.03
CA VAL A 69 1.50 -14.70 5.70
C VAL A 69 1.83 -15.43 4.40
N PHE A 70 1.83 -16.76 4.46
CA PHE A 70 2.07 -17.62 3.31
C PHE A 70 0.85 -18.48 3.03
N ILE A 71 0.39 -18.50 1.78
CA ILE A 71 -0.82 -19.22 1.39
C ILE A 71 -0.42 -20.31 0.41
N ASN A 72 -0.81 -21.55 0.71
CA ASN A 72 -0.60 -22.68 -0.17
C ASN A 72 -1.95 -23.16 -0.70
N LYS A 73 -2.15 -22.99 -2.01
CA LYS A 73 -3.40 -23.35 -2.70
C LYS A 73 -3.58 -24.87 -2.85
N VAL A 74 -2.49 -25.63 -2.89
CA VAL A 74 -2.54 -27.09 -3.05
C VAL A 74 -2.88 -27.76 -1.72
N ASP A 75 -2.23 -27.34 -0.64
CA ASP A 75 -2.46 -27.87 0.69
C ASP A 75 -3.65 -27.23 1.41
N ALA A 76 -4.29 -26.25 0.77
CA ALA A 76 -5.34 -25.41 1.33
C ALA A 76 -4.97 -24.92 2.75
N SER A 77 -3.84 -24.23 2.84
CA SER A 77 -3.29 -23.75 4.10
C SER A 77 -2.93 -22.27 4.10
N ILE A 78 -3.00 -21.68 5.30
CA ILE A 78 -2.57 -20.32 5.60
C ILE A 78 -1.56 -20.41 6.74
N ALA A 79 -0.32 -20.02 6.48
CA ALA A 79 0.72 -19.93 7.48
C ALA A 79 0.84 -18.50 8.00
N CYS A 80 1.02 -18.37 9.31
CA CYS A 80 1.41 -17.14 9.99
C CYS A 80 2.81 -17.37 10.59
N SER A 81 3.73 -16.48 10.24
CA SER A 81 5.13 -16.61 10.61
C SER A 81 5.68 -15.34 11.24
N TYR A 82 6.47 -15.51 12.30
CA TYR A 82 7.23 -14.43 12.92
C TYR A 82 8.71 -14.61 12.55
N LEU A 83 9.14 -13.88 11.52
CA LEU A 83 10.43 -14.12 10.86
C LEU A 83 11.59 -13.33 11.47
N PHE A 84 11.34 -12.35 12.33
CA PHE A 84 12.36 -11.41 12.80
C PHE A 84 13.62 -12.11 13.36
N GLU A 85 13.41 -13.21 14.09
CA GLU A 85 14.47 -14.01 14.71
C GLU A 85 15.30 -14.83 13.69
N SER A 86 14.84 -14.93 12.45
CA SER A 86 15.49 -15.67 11.35
C SER A 86 16.21 -14.76 10.35
N MET A 87 16.44 -13.49 10.68
CA MET A 87 17.10 -12.53 9.80
C MET A 87 18.53 -12.96 9.45
N HIS A 88 18.84 -13.01 8.16
CA HIS A 88 20.20 -13.16 7.66
C HIS A 88 20.76 -11.80 7.25
N LYS A 89 22.00 -11.50 7.66
CA LYS A 89 22.70 -10.26 7.32
C LYS A 89 23.79 -10.55 6.29
N GLY A 90 23.87 -9.71 5.27
CA GLY A 90 24.95 -9.70 4.30
C GLY A 90 26.27 -9.17 4.86
N PRO A 91 27.32 -9.07 4.02
CA PRO A 91 28.58 -8.45 4.40
C PRO A 91 28.41 -6.95 4.71
N LEU A 92 29.43 -6.35 5.34
CA LEU A 92 29.49 -4.89 5.48
C LEU A 92 29.91 -4.23 4.17
N ASN A 93 29.29 -3.09 3.84
CA ASN A 93 29.68 -2.21 2.75
C ASN A 93 30.85 -1.29 3.16
N GLU A 94 31.27 -0.43 2.24
CA GLU A 94 32.40 0.50 2.42
C GLU A 94 32.20 1.49 3.58
N ASN A 95 30.94 1.77 3.95
CA ASN A 95 30.58 2.65 5.07
C ASN A 95 30.44 1.90 6.41
N GLY A 96 30.74 0.60 6.46
CA GLY A 96 30.62 -0.23 7.67
C GLY A 96 29.18 -0.63 8.03
N ALA A 97 28.20 -0.39 7.15
CA ALA A 97 26.82 -0.84 7.30
C ALA A 97 26.60 -2.18 6.60
N ILE A 98 25.60 -2.98 7.01
CA ILE A 98 25.25 -4.20 6.27
C ILE A 98 24.77 -3.85 4.85
N SER A 99 25.27 -4.55 3.83
CA SER A 99 24.90 -4.28 2.43
C SER A 99 23.48 -4.71 2.10
N TYR A 100 22.99 -5.77 2.76
CA TYR A 100 21.63 -6.26 2.64
C TYR A 100 21.28 -7.14 3.86
N TYR A 101 19.99 -7.40 4.05
CA TYR A 101 19.48 -8.44 4.93
C TYR A 101 18.25 -9.08 4.28
N TYR A 102 17.93 -10.31 4.66
CA TYR A 102 16.73 -10.99 4.17
C TYR A 102 16.15 -11.92 5.23
N PHE A 103 14.89 -12.29 5.03
CA PHE A 103 14.18 -13.26 5.87
C PHE A 103 13.89 -14.51 5.06
N PRO A 104 14.27 -15.71 5.55
CA PRO A 104 13.94 -16.94 4.87
C PRO A 104 12.44 -17.21 5.01
N LYS A 105 11.82 -17.72 3.94
CA LYS A 105 10.45 -18.23 4.00
C LYS A 105 10.41 -19.48 4.88
N ILE A 106 9.87 -19.33 6.09
CA ILE A 106 9.69 -20.42 7.06
C ILE A 106 8.27 -20.35 7.60
N SER A 107 7.46 -21.39 7.40
CA SER A 107 6.07 -21.44 7.86
C SER A 107 6.00 -21.88 9.33
N ASN A 108 5.93 -20.93 10.28
CA ASN A 108 6.02 -21.23 11.71
C ASN A 108 4.73 -21.86 12.24
N LEU A 109 3.58 -21.21 12.08
CA LEU A 109 2.28 -21.75 12.47
C LEU A 109 1.35 -21.84 11.26
N ILE A 110 0.94 -23.06 10.91
CA ILE A 110 0.19 -23.36 9.69
C ILE A 110 -1.21 -23.83 10.04
N PHE A 111 -2.22 -23.14 9.50
CA PHE A 111 -3.62 -23.52 9.57
C PHE A 111 -4.02 -24.23 8.28
N THR A 112 -4.64 -25.41 8.37
CA THR A 112 -4.99 -26.23 7.19
C THR A 112 -6.47 -26.55 7.15
N SER A 113 -7.12 -26.34 5.99
CA SER A 113 -8.57 -26.51 5.80
C SER A 113 -9.07 -27.94 6.06
N SER A 114 -8.22 -28.95 5.91
CA SER A 114 -8.59 -30.38 5.76
C SER A 114 -9.29 -30.74 4.45
N ASP A 115 -9.92 -29.75 3.79
CA ASP A 115 -10.53 -29.92 2.48
C ASP A 115 -9.54 -29.53 1.36
N MET A 116 -9.00 -30.54 0.69
CA MET A 116 -8.03 -30.37 -0.41
C MET A 116 -8.66 -29.78 -1.68
N ASN A 117 -9.99 -29.65 -1.75
CA ASN A 117 -10.68 -28.99 -2.87
C ASN A 117 -10.96 -27.50 -2.60
N ALA A 118 -10.56 -27.00 -1.43
CA ALA A 118 -10.75 -25.59 -1.10
C ALA A 118 -9.96 -24.70 -2.07
N LYS A 119 -10.65 -23.69 -2.62
CA LYS A 119 -10.07 -22.72 -3.55
C LYS A 119 -9.77 -21.43 -2.81
N PHE A 120 -8.62 -20.85 -3.13
CA PHE A 120 -8.25 -19.52 -2.67
C PHE A 120 -9.02 -18.44 -3.41
N GLU A 121 -9.45 -17.42 -2.69
CA GLU A 121 -10.10 -16.23 -3.23
C GLU A 121 -9.81 -15.00 -2.36
N VAL A 122 -9.60 -13.84 -3.00
CA VAL A 122 -9.67 -12.50 -2.40
C VAL A 122 -11.13 -12.04 -2.50
N GLU A 123 -11.80 -11.97 -1.36
CA GLU A 123 -13.26 -11.76 -1.30
C GLU A 123 -13.64 -10.28 -1.17
N ASP A 124 -12.87 -9.48 -0.41
CA ASP A 124 -13.12 -8.05 -0.20
C ASP A 124 -11.83 -7.32 0.22
N TRP A 125 -11.83 -5.99 0.17
CA TRP A 125 -10.76 -5.12 0.68
C TRP A 125 -11.31 -3.73 1.01
N ASP A 126 -10.49 -2.96 1.72
CA ASP A 126 -10.66 -1.52 1.94
C ASP A 126 -9.26 -0.86 2.03
N ASP A 127 -9.19 0.37 2.54
CA ASP A 127 -7.93 1.13 2.56
C ASP A 127 -6.85 0.47 3.45
N LEU A 128 -7.26 -0.30 4.48
CA LEU A 128 -6.36 -0.82 5.51
C LEU A 128 -6.36 -2.35 5.62
N THR A 129 -7.31 -3.03 4.99
CA THR A 129 -7.50 -4.49 5.14
C THR A 129 -7.80 -5.21 3.83
N VAL A 130 -7.49 -6.51 3.82
CA VAL A 130 -7.89 -7.45 2.75
C VAL A 130 -8.51 -8.70 3.37
N GLN A 131 -9.64 -9.14 2.83
CA GLN A 131 -10.29 -10.39 3.22
C GLN A 131 -10.00 -11.48 2.20
N ILE A 132 -9.52 -12.62 2.69
CA ILE A 132 -9.24 -13.80 1.89
C ILE A 132 -9.92 -15.04 2.45
N ALA A 133 -10.16 -16.02 1.58
CA ALA A 133 -10.71 -17.30 1.97
C ALA A 133 -10.09 -18.47 1.21
N LEU A 134 -10.01 -19.61 1.88
CA LEU A 134 -9.89 -20.94 1.28
C LEU A 134 -11.23 -21.64 1.48
N LYS A 135 -12.00 -21.85 0.42
CA LYS A 135 -13.38 -22.35 0.55
C LYS A 135 -13.75 -23.45 -0.44
N ASN A 136 -14.66 -24.32 -0.01
CA ASN A 136 -15.33 -25.30 -0.84
C ASN A 136 -16.81 -25.41 -0.41
N GLY A 137 -17.72 -24.96 -1.29
CA GLY A 137 -19.13 -24.81 -0.92
C GLY A 137 -19.29 -23.87 0.28
N GLU A 138 -19.96 -24.35 1.33
CA GLU A 138 -20.15 -23.58 2.57
C GLU A 138 -18.97 -23.67 3.53
N SER A 139 -18.04 -24.63 3.37
CA SER A 139 -16.93 -24.83 4.31
C SER A 139 -15.74 -23.94 3.94
N TYR A 140 -15.16 -23.25 4.93
CA TYR A 140 -14.06 -22.32 4.66
C TYR A 140 -13.12 -22.08 5.83
N LEU A 141 -11.89 -21.68 5.49
CA LEU A 141 -11.02 -20.85 6.32
C LEU A 141 -11.04 -19.43 5.76
N ARG A 142 -11.38 -18.45 6.57
CA ARG A 142 -11.46 -17.04 6.16
C ARG A 142 -10.70 -16.17 7.13
N THR A 143 -9.97 -15.18 6.61
CA THR A 143 -9.23 -14.24 7.44
C THR A 143 -9.28 -12.85 6.82
N VAL A 144 -9.32 -11.85 7.70
CA VAL A 144 -9.07 -10.46 7.34
C VAL A 144 -7.64 -10.17 7.77
N LEU A 145 -6.81 -9.75 6.83
CA LEU A 145 -5.45 -9.32 7.08
C LEU A 145 -5.40 -7.80 7.14
N ALA A 146 -4.70 -7.28 8.13
CA ALA A 146 -4.45 -5.85 8.29
C ALA A 146 -2.97 -5.64 8.59
N LEU A 147 -2.39 -4.55 8.08
CA LEU A 147 -1.07 -4.16 8.53
C LEU A 147 -1.11 -3.92 10.05
N GLY A 148 -0.11 -4.41 10.81
CA GLY A 148 -0.08 -4.25 12.27
C GLY A 148 -1.03 -5.15 13.06
N GLN A 149 -1.61 -6.19 12.46
CA GLN A 149 -2.48 -7.11 13.19
C GLN A 149 -1.77 -7.76 14.41
N ALA A 150 -2.38 -7.66 15.60
CA ALA A 150 -1.81 -8.27 16.81
C ALA A 150 -1.96 -9.80 16.85
N PHE A 151 -3.05 -10.29 16.26
CA PHE A 151 -3.36 -11.71 16.13
C PHE A 151 -3.54 -12.05 14.66
N MET A 152 -3.03 -13.22 14.26
CA MET A 152 -3.59 -13.90 13.10
C MET A 152 -4.96 -14.44 13.49
N THR A 153 -6.01 -14.03 12.79
CA THR A 153 -7.40 -14.41 13.11
C THR A 153 -8.03 -15.15 11.95
N ILE A 154 -8.43 -16.40 12.17
CA ILE A 154 -9.03 -17.27 11.14
C ILE A 154 -10.40 -17.76 11.59
N GLU A 155 -11.42 -17.36 10.84
CA GLU A 155 -12.77 -17.90 10.92
C GLU A 155 -12.81 -19.26 10.22
N HIS A 156 -13.26 -20.26 10.95
CA HIS A 156 -13.47 -21.61 10.47
C HIS A 156 -14.97 -21.87 10.38
N TYR A 157 -15.41 -22.48 9.29
CA TYR A 157 -16.79 -22.93 9.17
C TYR A 157 -16.85 -24.37 8.66
N ASN A 158 -17.42 -25.25 9.47
CA ASN A 158 -17.61 -26.68 9.17
C ASN A 158 -16.29 -27.43 8.88
N LEU A 159 -15.18 -26.97 9.47
CA LEU A 159 -13.84 -27.55 9.32
C LEU A 159 -13.21 -27.78 10.71
N PRO A 160 -12.46 -28.86 10.94
CA PRO A 160 -11.69 -29.00 12.19
C PRO A 160 -10.60 -27.93 12.27
N ILE A 161 -10.21 -27.54 13.49
CA ILE A 161 -8.99 -26.75 13.68
C ILE A 161 -7.82 -27.69 13.43
N ARG A 162 -6.89 -27.32 12.54
CA ARG A 162 -5.67 -28.10 12.23
C ARG A 162 -4.47 -27.19 12.21
N LEU A 163 -3.53 -27.44 13.12
CA LEU A 163 -2.30 -26.68 13.29
C LEU A 163 -1.09 -27.56 13.00
N SER A 164 -0.13 -27.02 12.26
CA SER A 164 1.18 -27.65 12.02
C SER A 164 2.27 -26.59 11.92
N SER A 165 3.51 -27.03 11.73
CA SER A 165 4.68 -26.15 11.66
C SER A 165 5.79 -26.80 10.84
N GLU A 166 6.51 -26.04 10.00
CA GLU A 166 7.74 -26.51 9.35
C GLU A 166 8.85 -26.79 10.37
N ASN A 167 8.87 -26.07 11.49
CA ASN A 167 9.78 -26.33 12.60
C ASN A 167 9.35 -27.55 13.43
N GLY A 168 8.09 -27.95 13.35
CA GLY A 168 7.48 -29.00 14.15
C GLY A 168 6.96 -28.49 15.51
N ILE A 169 5.86 -29.07 15.95
CA ILE A 169 5.26 -28.79 17.27
C ILE A 169 5.93 -29.70 18.31
N GLU A 170 6.60 -29.10 19.28
CA GLU A 170 7.34 -29.79 20.33
C GLU A 170 6.53 -29.96 21.62
N SER A 171 5.72 -28.96 21.98
CA SER A 171 4.91 -28.99 23.20
C SER A 171 3.54 -28.33 23.03
N VAL A 172 2.58 -28.77 23.84
CA VAL A 172 1.27 -28.14 24.00
C VAL A 172 1.02 -27.92 25.49
N ASN A 173 0.75 -26.68 25.90
CA ASN A 173 0.62 -26.27 27.30
C ASN A 173 1.83 -26.68 28.17
N GLY A 174 3.03 -26.62 27.60
CA GLY A 174 4.28 -27.04 28.25
C GLY A 174 4.48 -28.57 28.35
N MET A 175 3.49 -29.37 27.93
CA MET A 175 3.59 -30.82 27.89
C MET A 175 4.21 -31.27 26.56
N PRO A 176 5.26 -32.13 26.58
CA PRO A 176 5.88 -32.63 25.36
C PRO A 176 4.89 -33.40 24.49
N VAL A 177 4.98 -33.23 23.18
CA VAL A 177 4.19 -33.97 22.21
C VAL A 177 4.84 -35.34 21.94
N VAL A 178 4.28 -36.39 22.52
CA VAL A 178 4.73 -37.79 22.36
C VAL A 178 3.60 -38.69 21.87
N GLY A 179 3.86 -39.46 20.81
CA GLY A 179 2.86 -40.39 20.26
C GLY A 179 1.62 -39.65 19.74
N ASN A 180 0.45 -40.26 19.90
CA ASN A 180 -0.85 -39.64 19.61
C ASN A 180 -1.45 -39.03 20.88
N ALA A 181 -0.71 -38.12 21.53
CA ALA A 181 -1.16 -37.49 22.76
C ALA A 181 -2.43 -36.65 22.53
N GLU A 182 -3.31 -36.67 23.53
CA GLU A 182 -4.51 -35.83 23.60
C GLU A 182 -4.24 -34.68 24.57
N PHE A 183 -4.69 -33.49 24.19
CA PHE A 183 -4.48 -32.25 24.92
C PHE A 183 -5.82 -31.55 25.10
N GLN A 184 -6.11 -31.19 26.35
CA GLN A 184 -7.27 -30.38 26.66
C GLN A 184 -6.86 -28.91 26.70
N GLY A 185 -7.68 -28.09 26.06
CA GLY A 185 -7.60 -26.64 26.21
C GLY A 185 -7.87 -26.19 27.64
N THR A 186 -7.33 -25.03 28.01
CA THR A 186 -7.87 -24.32 29.17
C THR A 186 -9.18 -23.68 28.76
N GLN A 187 -10.29 -24.26 29.21
CA GLN A 187 -11.62 -23.76 28.92
C GLN A 187 -11.87 -22.43 29.66
N LEU A 188 -12.36 -21.42 28.94
CA LEU A 188 -12.64 -20.07 29.48
C LEU A 188 -14.14 -19.78 29.57
N GLY A 189 -14.97 -20.54 28.86
CA GLY A 189 -16.42 -20.46 28.86
C GLY A 189 -17.05 -21.71 28.23
N SER A 190 -18.35 -21.69 27.93
CA SER A 190 -18.98 -22.84 27.26
C SER A 190 -18.40 -23.08 25.87
N ASP A 191 -18.03 -22.00 25.17
CA ASP A 191 -17.72 -22.04 23.74
C ASP A 191 -16.32 -21.49 23.44
N SER A 192 -15.49 -21.22 24.45
CA SER A 192 -14.17 -20.62 24.28
C SER A 192 -13.11 -21.26 25.16
N GLY A 193 -11.88 -21.23 24.65
CA GLY A 193 -10.71 -21.78 25.34
C GLY A 193 -9.40 -21.30 24.75
N LYS A 194 -8.31 -21.75 25.37
CA LYS A 194 -6.94 -21.41 24.95
C LYS A 194 -5.98 -22.58 25.10
N LEU A 195 -4.89 -22.51 24.35
CA LEU A 195 -3.70 -23.36 24.52
C LEU A 195 -2.43 -22.60 24.11
N VAL A 196 -1.28 -23.11 24.53
CA VAL A 196 0.03 -22.64 24.11
C VAL A 196 0.72 -23.74 23.30
N VAL A 197 1.21 -23.42 22.10
CA VAL A 197 2.01 -24.30 21.26
C VAL A 197 3.47 -23.88 21.34
N GLY A 198 4.36 -24.80 21.71
CA GLY A 198 5.81 -24.62 21.62
C GLY A 198 6.35 -25.28 20.35
N LEU A 199 7.16 -24.56 19.59
CA LEU A 199 7.79 -25.03 18.36
C LEU A 199 9.26 -25.40 18.62
N ASN A 200 9.81 -26.30 17.82
CA ASN A 200 11.20 -26.78 17.94
C ASN A 200 12.27 -25.69 17.69
N ASN A 201 11.89 -24.54 17.12
CA ASN A 201 12.78 -23.38 16.99
C ASN A 201 12.80 -22.49 18.25
N GLY A 202 12.11 -22.89 19.32
CA GLY A 202 12.01 -22.15 20.59
C GLY A 202 10.86 -21.15 20.65
N GLN A 203 10.17 -20.88 19.54
CA GLN A 203 9.02 -19.97 19.55
C GLN A 203 7.83 -20.57 20.29
N LYS A 204 7.10 -19.71 21.00
CA LYS A 204 5.85 -20.04 21.67
C LYS A 204 4.70 -19.24 21.08
N TRP A 205 3.59 -19.92 20.87
CA TRP A 205 2.40 -19.37 20.23
C TRP A 205 1.20 -19.55 21.13
N PHE A 206 0.57 -18.43 21.47
CA PHE A 206 -0.72 -18.41 22.13
C PHE A 206 -1.81 -18.68 21.10
N ILE A 207 -2.68 -19.64 21.37
CA ILE A 207 -3.83 -19.99 20.55
C ILE A 207 -5.09 -19.80 21.39
N TRP A 208 -6.02 -19.00 20.88
CA TRP A 208 -7.34 -18.80 21.46
C TRP A 208 -8.41 -19.20 20.47
N TRP A 209 -9.52 -19.77 20.93
CA TRP A 209 -10.68 -20.02 20.09
C TRP A 209 -11.97 -19.63 20.78
N SER A 210 -12.96 -19.31 19.95
CA SER A 210 -14.36 -19.21 20.37
C SER A 210 -15.28 -19.69 19.26
N GLY A 211 -16.15 -20.64 19.57
CA GLY A 211 -17.06 -21.26 18.62
C GLY A 211 -17.60 -22.60 19.12
N VAL A 212 -18.37 -23.24 18.26
CA VAL A 212 -18.99 -24.54 18.54
C VAL A 212 -18.27 -25.64 17.78
N SER A 213 -18.15 -26.80 18.41
CA SER A 213 -17.64 -28.02 17.77
C SER A 213 -18.70 -29.12 17.74
N SER A 214 -18.64 -29.97 16.72
CA SER A 214 -19.47 -31.17 16.62
C SER A 214 -19.05 -32.28 17.61
N SER A 215 -17.95 -32.10 18.34
CA SER A 215 -17.45 -33.01 19.38
C SER A 215 -16.94 -32.20 20.59
N SER A 216 -16.34 -32.88 21.57
CA SER A 216 -15.54 -32.20 22.59
C SER A 216 -14.39 -31.41 21.96
N MET A 217 -14.05 -30.27 22.57
CA MET A 217 -12.93 -29.40 22.18
C MET A 217 -11.59 -29.94 22.71
N ASP A 218 -11.30 -31.19 22.38
CA ASP A 218 -10.01 -31.84 22.65
C ASP A 218 -9.14 -31.82 21.39
N PHE A 219 -7.84 -31.59 21.58
CA PHE A 219 -6.86 -31.61 20.50
C PHE A 219 -6.08 -32.92 20.53
N VAL A 220 -5.98 -33.59 19.39
CA VAL A 220 -5.17 -34.79 19.22
C VAL A 220 -3.99 -34.45 18.33
N TYR A 221 -2.79 -34.86 18.75
CA TYR A 221 -1.63 -34.79 17.88
C TYR A 221 -1.54 -36.03 17.00
N ASP A 222 -1.64 -35.83 15.70
CA ASP A 222 -1.43 -36.85 14.68
C ASP A 222 0.07 -36.93 14.36
N LYS A 223 0.77 -37.92 14.94
CA LYS A 223 2.22 -38.08 14.78
C LYS A 223 2.64 -38.35 13.33
N ILE A 224 1.79 -39.02 12.55
CA ILE A 224 2.12 -39.40 11.17
C ILE A 224 2.18 -38.15 10.31
N ASN A 225 1.15 -37.32 10.40
CA ASN A 225 1.04 -36.11 9.61
C ASN A 225 1.69 -34.89 10.29
N LYS A 226 2.09 -35.00 11.57
CA LYS A 226 2.63 -33.94 12.42
C LYS A 226 1.66 -32.77 12.58
N ILE A 227 0.39 -33.07 12.82
CA ILE A 227 -0.71 -32.09 12.89
C ILE A 227 -1.39 -32.19 14.26
N LEU A 228 -1.54 -31.06 14.95
CA LEU A 228 -2.42 -30.92 16.10
C LEU A 228 -3.83 -30.56 15.61
N LYS A 229 -4.85 -31.36 15.92
CA LYS A 229 -6.20 -31.16 15.37
C LYS A 229 -7.32 -31.41 16.36
N THR A 230 -8.44 -30.71 16.20
CA THR A 230 -9.70 -31.10 16.85
C THR A 230 -10.27 -32.37 16.20
N GLN A 231 -10.97 -33.19 16.97
CA GLN A 231 -11.61 -34.40 16.44
C GLN A 231 -12.85 -34.07 15.58
N GLY A 232 -13.67 -33.13 16.06
CA GLY A 232 -14.87 -32.67 15.39
C GLY A 232 -14.63 -31.48 14.48
N LYS A 233 -15.65 -31.20 13.68
CA LYS A 233 -15.72 -29.96 12.90
C LYS A 233 -15.96 -28.79 13.83
N PHE A 234 -15.44 -27.63 13.47
CA PHE A 234 -15.53 -26.40 14.25
C PHE A 234 -16.15 -25.28 13.40
N CYS A 235 -17.00 -24.48 14.05
CA CYS A 235 -17.57 -23.26 13.51
C CYS A 235 -17.30 -22.14 14.50
N GLY A 236 -16.42 -21.21 14.14
CA GLY A 236 -16.01 -20.13 15.03
C GLY A 236 -14.70 -19.48 14.61
N VAL A 237 -14.06 -18.78 15.53
CA VAL A 237 -12.83 -18.03 15.29
C VAL A 237 -11.68 -18.65 16.08
N VAL A 238 -10.51 -18.70 15.44
CA VAL A 238 -9.24 -19.06 16.07
C VAL A 238 -8.27 -17.89 15.91
N GLN A 239 -7.66 -17.46 17.00
CA GLN A 239 -6.63 -16.43 17.03
C GLN A 239 -5.29 -17.02 17.45
N ALA A 240 -4.21 -16.55 16.83
CA ALA A 240 -2.86 -16.91 17.20
C ALA A 240 -1.93 -15.69 17.29
N ALA A 241 -1.05 -15.70 18.29
CA ALA A 241 0.00 -14.71 18.46
C ALA A 241 1.29 -15.32 19.02
N VAL A 242 2.44 -14.84 18.55
CA VAL A 242 3.75 -15.20 19.10
C VAL A 242 4.01 -14.41 20.37
N PHE A 243 4.66 -15.01 21.36
CA PHE A 243 5.05 -14.32 22.59
C PHE A 243 6.41 -14.79 23.12
N HIS A 244 7.09 -13.89 23.82
CA HIS A 244 8.46 -14.08 24.33
C HIS A 244 8.55 -14.10 25.86
N SER A 245 7.46 -13.76 26.56
CA SER A 245 7.40 -13.73 28.03
C SER A 245 5.99 -13.97 28.56
N ASP A 246 5.88 -14.31 29.84
CA ASP A 246 4.59 -14.51 30.51
C ASP A 246 3.75 -13.22 30.59
N ASP A 247 4.41 -12.04 30.62
CA ASP A 247 3.73 -10.74 30.57
C ASP A 247 3.08 -10.50 29.20
N GLN A 248 3.77 -10.86 28.11
CA GLN A 248 3.22 -10.80 26.76
C GLN A 248 2.07 -11.80 26.60
N LEU A 249 2.23 -13.04 27.08
CA LEU A 249 1.15 -14.03 27.09
C LEU A 249 -0.09 -13.49 27.82
N SER A 250 0.08 -12.96 29.03
CA SER A 250 -1.00 -12.37 29.82
C SER A 250 -1.68 -11.20 29.09
N THR A 251 -0.91 -10.42 28.33
CA THR A 251 -1.42 -9.34 27.48
C THR A 251 -2.29 -9.91 26.34
N PHE A 252 -1.80 -10.90 25.59
CA PHE A 252 -2.58 -11.51 24.52
C PHE A 252 -3.86 -12.20 25.06
N GLU A 253 -3.78 -12.87 26.19
CA GLU A 253 -4.95 -13.48 26.85
C GLU A 253 -6.03 -12.45 27.22
N LYS A 254 -5.61 -11.26 27.66
CA LYS A 254 -6.52 -10.15 28.02
C LYS A 254 -7.26 -9.58 26.80
N TYR A 255 -6.62 -9.53 25.64
CA TYR A 255 -7.15 -8.84 24.45
C TYR A 255 -7.70 -9.80 23.37
N ALA A 256 -7.58 -11.12 23.55
CA ALA A 256 -8.16 -12.10 22.65
C ALA A 256 -9.69 -11.92 22.52
N GLY A 257 -10.21 -12.18 21.32
CA GLY A 257 -11.62 -12.08 20.97
C GLY A 257 -12.07 -10.76 20.35
N SER A 258 -11.22 -9.72 20.33
CA SER A 258 -11.47 -8.44 19.64
C SER A 258 -10.40 -8.18 18.58
N TYR A 259 -10.79 -7.96 17.32
CA TYR A 259 -9.85 -7.74 16.22
C TYR A 259 -10.41 -6.83 15.12
N VAL A 260 -9.50 -6.25 14.32
CA VAL A 260 -9.84 -5.42 13.16
C VAL A 260 -10.46 -6.29 12.07
N ASN A 261 -11.64 -5.90 11.60
CA ASN A 261 -12.36 -6.58 10.51
C ASN A 261 -12.46 -5.71 9.24
N ARG A 262 -12.42 -4.38 9.37
CA ARG A 262 -12.32 -3.41 8.28
C ARG A 262 -11.58 -2.16 8.76
N GLY A 263 -11.06 -1.37 7.83
CA GLY A 263 -10.48 -0.07 8.13
C GLY A 263 -10.56 0.90 6.95
N VAL A 264 -11.04 2.11 7.20
CA VAL A 264 -11.14 3.17 6.19
C VAL A 264 -10.36 4.38 6.65
N VAL A 265 -9.61 4.99 5.74
CA VAL A 265 -8.89 6.23 5.98
C VAL A 265 -9.80 7.42 5.68
N ARG A 266 -9.91 8.32 6.65
CA ARG A 266 -10.59 9.60 6.52
C ARG A 266 -9.59 10.74 6.67
N CYS A 267 -9.49 11.55 5.62
CA CYS A 267 -8.70 12.77 5.60
C CYS A 267 -9.68 13.93 5.74
N ASN A 268 -9.81 14.50 6.95
CA ASN A 268 -10.81 15.56 7.21
C ASN A 268 -10.33 16.94 6.77
N ASP A 269 -9.04 17.20 6.95
CA ASP A 269 -8.34 18.44 6.63
C ASP A 269 -6.84 18.17 6.46
N CYS A 270 -6.08 19.20 6.14
CA CYS A 270 -4.63 19.13 5.98
C CYS A 270 -3.86 18.98 7.32
N HIS A 271 -4.52 18.88 8.47
CA HIS A 271 -3.84 18.83 9.77
C HIS A 271 -3.65 17.39 10.28
N GLY A 272 -4.25 16.41 9.61
CA GLY A 272 -4.15 15.02 10.02
C GLY A 272 -5.11 14.08 9.29
N PHE A 273 -5.17 12.86 9.78
CA PHE A 273 -6.02 11.81 9.23
C PHE A 273 -6.49 10.87 10.32
N GLU A 274 -7.46 10.03 9.96
CA GLU A 274 -8.10 9.10 10.88
C GLU A 274 -8.18 7.71 10.26
N TYR A 275 -7.92 6.69 11.08
CA TYR A 275 -8.29 5.32 10.76
C TYR A 275 -9.61 4.99 11.44
N MET A 276 -10.65 4.88 10.63
CA MET A 276 -11.98 4.44 11.03
C MET A 276 -12.01 2.91 10.99
N TRP A 277 -11.84 2.28 12.15
CA TRP A 277 -11.83 0.83 12.27
C TRP A 277 -13.26 0.28 12.39
N GLN A 278 -13.45 -0.96 11.94
CA GLN A 278 -14.59 -1.77 12.35
C GLN A 278 -14.07 -2.98 13.11
N ILE A 279 -14.29 -3.00 14.41
CA ILE A 279 -13.80 -4.06 15.29
C ILE A 279 -14.85 -5.17 15.42
N LYS A 280 -14.48 -6.40 15.07
CA LYS A 280 -15.29 -7.59 15.34
C LYS A 280 -14.94 -8.11 16.74
N ARG A 281 -15.97 -8.22 17.59
CA ARG A 281 -15.89 -8.72 18.96
C ARG A 281 -16.67 -10.03 19.05
N ILE A 282 -16.01 -11.09 19.49
CA ILE A 282 -16.55 -12.44 19.45
C ILE A 282 -17.32 -12.74 20.75
N GLY A 283 -18.54 -13.25 20.60
CA GLY A 283 -19.38 -13.65 21.73
C GLY A 283 -19.69 -12.47 22.66
N THR A 284 -19.36 -12.61 23.94
CA THR A 284 -19.60 -11.60 24.98
C THR A 284 -18.36 -10.73 25.28
N VAL A 285 -17.32 -10.82 24.45
CA VAL A 285 -16.07 -10.06 24.64
C VAL A 285 -16.33 -8.56 24.47
N THR A 286 -15.91 -7.79 25.46
CA THR A 286 -16.02 -6.31 25.48
C THR A 286 -14.67 -5.61 25.50
N SER A 287 -13.56 -6.36 25.44
CA SER A 287 -12.22 -5.79 25.43
C SER A 287 -12.00 -4.89 24.20
N PRO A 288 -11.18 -3.82 24.34
CA PRO A 288 -10.63 -3.11 23.20
C PRO A 288 -9.88 -4.08 22.27
N ALA A 289 -9.78 -3.76 20.98
CA ALA A 289 -8.89 -4.52 20.10
C ALA A 289 -7.43 -4.09 20.34
N LEU A 290 -6.51 -5.04 20.25
CA LEU A 290 -5.08 -4.77 20.29
C LEU A 290 -4.55 -4.68 18.86
N HIS A 291 -3.78 -3.63 18.55
CA HIS A 291 -3.24 -3.41 17.21
C HIS A 291 -1.87 -2.75 17.30
N PHE A 292 -0.95 -3.16 16.44
CA PHE A 292 0.41 -2.62 16.42
C PHE A 292 0.48 -1.36 15.55
N ALA A 293 1.20 -0.36 16.01
CA ALA A 293 1.50 0.85 15.26
C ALA A 293 2.96 0.83 14.78
N MET A 294 3.22 1.41 13.60
CA MET A 294 4.56 1.66 13.06
C MET A 294 5.26 2.77 13.86
N GLU A 295 6.57 2.91 13.68
CA GLU A 295 7.34 3.94 14.40
C GLU A 295 6.84 5.36 14.08
N HIS A 296 6.57 5.68 12.81
CA HIS A 296 6.08 7.01 12.42
C HIS A 296 4.71 7.33 13.04
N HIS A 297 3.80 6.35 13.15
CA HIS A 297 2.52 6.51 13.84
C HIS A 297 2.69 7.00 15.29
N ARG A 298 3.72 6.53 16.01
CA ARG A 298 3.92 6.86 17.44
C ARG A 298 4.18 8.34 17.68
N HIS A 299 4.65 9.06 16.66
CA HIS A 299 4.94 10.49 16.76
C HIS A 299 3.70 11.37 16.56
N ILE A 300 2.71 10.88 15.82
CA ILE A 300 1.55 11.66 15.38
C ILE A 300 0.20 11.14 15.90
N LEU A 301 0.16 9.98 16.58
CA LEU A 301 -1.06 9.44 17.17
C LEU A 301 -1.51 10.28 18.40
N THR A 302 -2.70 10.89 18.33
CA THR A 302 -3.10 11.92 19.31
C THR A 302 -4.31 11.60 20.19
N ILE A 303 -5.16 10.61 19.87
CA ILE A 303 -6.42 10.37 20.61
C ILE A 303 -6.54 8.97 21.21
N ASP A 304 -7.06 8.93 22.46
CA ASP A 304 -7.70 7.85 23.27
C ASP A 304 -7.13 6.41 23.19
N SER A 305 -6.06 6.20 22.44
CA SER A 305 -5.40 4.93 22.21
C SER A 305 -4.39 4.73 23.32
N LYS A 306 -4.55 3.66 24.09
CA LYS A 306 -3.65 3.38 25.20
C LYS A 306 -2.52 2.52 24.70
N MET A 307 -1.30 3.01 24.87
CA MET A 307 -0.10 2.21 24.66
C MET A 307 -0.13 1.02 25.63
N VAL A 308 0.13 -0.16 25.09
CA VAL A 308 0.24 -1.42 25.83
C VAL A 308 1.71 -1.83 25.77
N PRO A 309 2.39 -2.19 26.88
CA PRO A 309 3.82 -2.51 26.91
C PRO A 309 4.14 -3.86 26.25
N LEU A 310 3.85 -3.96 24.95
CA LEU A 310 4.05 -5.09 24.08
C LEU A 310 4.65 -4.57 22.78
N ILE A 311 5.83 -5.08 22.44
CA ILE A 311 6.56 -4.75 21.22
C ILE A 311 6.84 -6.06 20.49
N LEU A 312 6.53 -6.07 19.19
CA LEU A 312 7.04 -7.06 18.23
C LEU A 312 7.76 -6.31 17.12
N HIS A 313 8.69 -6.96 16.45
CA HIS A 313 9.39 -6.36 15.32
C HIS A 313 8.71 -6.73 14.00
N SER A 314 8.56 -5.75 13.13
CA SER A 314 8.25 -6.00 11.71
C SER A 314 9.43 -6.69 11.02
N HIS A 315 9.19 -7.19 9.80
CA HIS A 315 10.25 -7.74 8.95
C HIS A 315 11.27 -6.66 8.57
N THR A 316 10.86 -5.52 8.01
CA THR A 316 11.80 -4.51 7.44
C THR A 316 11.61 -3.08 7.96
N ARG A 317 10.70 -2.85 8.93
CA ARG A 317 10.24 -1.51 9.36
C ARG A 317 10.43 -1.25 10.86
N GLY A 318 11.36 -1.98 11.49
CA GLY A 318 11.71 -1.79 12.89
C GLY A 318 10.67 -2.30 13.90
N PRO A 319 10.76 -1.86 15.17
CA PRO A 319 9.84 -2.26 16.23
C PRO A 319 8.43 -1.70 15.99
N MET A 320 7.42 -2.46 16.37
CA MET A 320 6.02 -2.05 16.35
C MET A 320 5.46 -2.08 17.77
N GLN A 321 4.96 -0.95 18.24
CA GLN A 321 4.41 -0.78 19.58
C GLN A 321 2.90 -1.09 19.56
N ALA A 322 2.40 -1.90 20.48
CA ALA A 322 0.98 -2.19 20.59
C ALA A 322 0.20 -1.03 21.24
N TYR A 323 -0.99 -0.75 20.69
CA TYR A 323 -1.97 0.19 21.20
C TYR A 323 -3.36 -0.46 21.23
N THR A 324 -4.26 0.07 22.06
CA THR A 324 -5.67 -0.29 22.02
C THR A 324 -6.45 0.51 20.99
N ILE A 325 -7.44 -0.14 20.37
CA ILE A 325 -8.54 0.50 19.65
C ILE A 325 -9.77 0.41 20.57
N GLU A 326 -10.11 1.53 21.20
CA GLU A 326 -11.16 1.60 22.21
C GLU A 326 -12.57 1.48 21.61
N ALA A 327 -13.41 0.64 22.22
CA ALA A 327 -14.73 0.28 21.70
C ALA A 327 -15.72 1.44 21.59
N SER A 328 -15.51 2.52 22.34
CA SER A 328 -16.36 3.70 22.29
C SER A 328 -16.23 4.48 20.99
N GLN A 329 -15.12 4.33 20.26
CA GLN A 329 -14.85 5.12 19.06
C GLN A 329 -14.43 4.28 17.86
N ASP A 330 -13.82 3.09 18.06
CA ASP A 330 -13.23 2.26 17.00
C ASP A 330 -12.37 3.11 16.02
N LEU A 331 -11.50 3.95 16.59
CA LEU A 331 -10.85 5.05 15.86
C LEU A 331 -9.44 5.33 16.35
N TRP A 332 -8.51 5.53 15.43
CA TRP A 332 -7.21 6.16 15.68
C TRP A 332 -7.13 7.50 14.95
N ARG A 333 -6.67 8.55 15.64
CA ARG A 333 -6.48 9.88 15.05
C ARG A 333 -5.02 10.25 15.04
N PHE A 334 -4.61 10.82 13.92
CA PHE A 334 -3.26 11.27 13.66
C PHE A 334 -3.30 12.76 13.40
N GLN A 335 -2.37 13.49 14.01
CA GLN A 335 -2.24 14.93 13.83
C GLN A 335 -0.78 15.27 13.61
N PHE A 336 -0.53 16.07 12.57
CA PHE A 336 0.80 16.57 12.28
C PHE A 336 1.17 17.70 13.24
N PRO A 337 2.42 17.80 13.69
CA PRO A 337 2.88 18.94 14.47
C PRO A 337 2.80 20.22 13.65
N HIS A 338 2.17 21.27 14.21
CA HIS A 338 2.01 22.55 13.51
C HIS A 338 3.31 23.14 12.94
N SER A 339 4.44 22.93 13.61
CA SER A 339 5.74 23.36 13.11
C SER A 339 6.16 22.66 11.81
N GLU A 340 5.87 21.37 11.68
CA GLU A 340 6.18 20.58 10.48
C GLU A 340 5.26 20.99 9.32
N GLU A 341 3.98 21.26 9.61
CA GLU A 341 3.04 21.78 8.61
C GLU A 341 3.48 23.14 8.04
N VAL A 342 3.92 24.06 8.91
CA VAL A 342 4.43 25.36 8.48
C VAL A 342 5.72 25.22 7.66
N GLU A 343 6.63 24.34 8.07
CA GLU A 343 7.85 24.07 7.33
C GLU A 343 7.54 23.49 5.94
N LEU A 344 6.68 22.48 5.87
CA LEU A 344 6.25 21.87 4.62
C LEU A 344 5.54 22.86 3.70
N ALA A 345 4.62 23.67 4.23
CA ALA A 345 3.93 24.69 3.45
C ALA A 345 4.92 25.70 2.84
N SER A 346 6.03 25.99 3.53
CA SER A 346 7.07 26.89 3.02
C SER A 346 7.92 26.29 1.90
N CYS A 347 8.08 24.96 1.84
CA CYS A 347 8.90 24.28 0.84
C CYS A 347 8.11 23.59 -0.29
N SER A 348 6.78 23.52 -0.18
CA SER A 348 5.87 22.93 -1.18
C SER A 348 5.23 23.95 -2.13
N GLN A 349 5.88 25.10 -2.32
CA GLN A 349 5.46 26.17 -3.23
C GLN A 349 6.12 26.03 -4.61
N PHE A 350 5.60 26.74 -5.61
CA PHE A 350 6.24 26.85 -6.93
C PHE A 350 7.66 27.40 -6.82
N HIS A 351 7.82 28.55 -6.16
CA HIS A 351 9.13 29.15 -5.96
C HIS A 351 9.84 28.57 -4.73
N CYS A 352 11.16 28.46 -4.83
CA CYS A 352 12.00 28.15 -3.66
C CYS A 352 11.71 29.15 -2.53
N PRO A 353 11.67 28.73 -1.25
CA PRO A 353 11.44 29.61 -0.10
C PRO A 353 12.51 30.71 0.06
N ARG A 354 13.64 30.59 -0.65
CA ARG A 354 14.73 31.57 -0.61
C ARG A 354 15.04 32.05 -2.01
N ASP A 355 15.10 33.36 -2.17
CA ASP A 355 15.54 33.99 -3.40
C ASP A 355 17.04 33.70 -3.67
N PRO A 356 17.43 33.52 -4.93
CA PRO A 356 18.83 33.36 -5.29
C PRO A 356 19.61 34.63 -4.94
N LYS A 357 20.77 34.47 -4.29
CA LYS A 357 21.60 35.62 -3.93
C LYS A 357 22.31 36.17 -5.17
N PRO A 358 22.46 37.50 -5.30
CA PRO A 358 23.19 38.09 -6.43
C PRO A 358 24.61 37.53 -6.62
N ASP A 359 25.34 37.30 -5.52
CA ASP A 359 26.68 36.70 -5.59
C ASP A 359 26.63 35.26 -6.12
N ASP A 360 25.68 34.44 -5.66
CA ASP A 360 25.51 33.07 -6.15
C ASP A 360 25.12 33.05 -7.65
N ILE A 361 24.24 33.96 -8.08
CA ILE A 361 23.84 34.10 -9.50
C ILE A 361 25.07 34.35 -10.37
N LYS A 362 25.98 35.22 -9.91
CA LYS A 362 27.20 35.58 -10.62
C LYS A 362 28.25 34.47 -10.56
N ASP A 363 28.55 33.95 -9.38
CA ASP A 363 29.62 32.98 -9.14
C ASP A 363 29.34 31.64 -9.83
N PHE A 364 28.08 31.25 -9.95
CA PHE A 364 27.65 30.04 -10.65
C PHE A 364 27.16 30.29 -12.08
N HIS A 365 27.32 31.49 -12.62
CA HIS A 365 26.93 31.84 -14.00
C HIS A 365 25.48 31.45 -14.33
N VAL A 366 24.56 31.63 -13.38
CA VAL A 366 23.19 31.09 -13.46
C VAL A 366 22.45 31.62 -14.68
N VAL A 367 22.60 32.92 -14.99
CA VAL A 367 21.95 33.53 -16.16
C VAL A 367 22.51 32.99 -17.47
N ASP A 368 23.83 32.84 -17.57
CA ASP A 368 24.49 32.33 -18.79
C ASP A 368 24.06 30.89 -19.08
N VAL A 369 24.08 30.02 -18.06
CA VAL A 369 23.65 28.62 -18.15
C VAL A 369 22.17 28.52 -18.52
N LEU A 370 21.33 29.32 -17.87
CA LEU A 370 19.89 29.34 -18.14
C LEU A 370 19.58 29.80 -19.57
N MET A 371 20.27 30.84 -20.05
CA MET A 371 20.15 31.29 -21.43
C MET A 371 20.57 30.19 -22.42
N GLU A 372 21.71 29.55 -22.19
CA GLU A 372 22.20 28.46 -23.05
C GLU A 372 21.19 27.32 -23.14
N GLU A 373 20.73 26.81 -21.98
CA GLU A 373 19.81 25.68 -21.89
C GLU A 373 18.42 26.01 -22.46
N VAL A 374 17.84 27.16 -22.12
CA VAL A 374 16.50 27.57 -22.62
C VAL A 374 16.51 27.82 -24.13
N LEU A 375 17.57 28.44 -24.65
CA LEU A 375 17.67 28.80 -26.06
C LEU A 375 18.09 27.63 -26.94
N SER A 376 18.72 26.59 -26.38
CA SER A 376 19.06 25.37 -27.10
C SER A 376 17.84 24.71 -27.79
N PRO A 377 18.06 23.89 -28.83
CA PRO A 377 17.03 23.04 -29.39
C PRO A 377 16.60 21.97 -28.38
N TRP A 378 15.30 21.83 -28.16
CA TRP A 378 14.73 20.78 -27.32
C TRP A 378 13.89 19.82 -28.14
N SER A 379 14.02 18.53 -27.82
CA SER A 379 13.15 17.47 -28.31
C SER A 379 12.81 16.55 -27.15
N LEU A 380 11.56 16.12 -27.07
CA LEU A 380 11.13 15.18 -26.04
C LEU A 380 11.54 13.75 -26.40
N PRO A 381 12.08 12.98 -25.45
CA PRO A 381 12.33 11.56 -25.66
C PRO A 381 11.00 10.79 -25.79
N ASN A 382 11.04 9.59 -26.36
CA ASN A 382 9.84 8.80 -26.63
C ASN A 382 9.18 8.26 -25.34
N SER A 383 9.99 7.71 -24.42
CA SER A 383 9.50 7.10 -23.17
C SER A 383 8.81 8.11 -22.26
N TYR A 384 7.71 7.70 -21.62
CA TYR A 384 6.95 8.52 -20.67
C TYR A 384 7.82 8.96 -19.49
N TYR A 385 8.61 8.05 -18.90
CA TYR A 385 9.51 8.39 -17.80
C TYR A 385 10.48 9.53 -18.17
N PHE A 386 11.27 9.34 -19.23
CA PHE A 386 12.26 10.34 -19.63
C PHE A 386 11.63 11.62 -20.16
N LYS A 387 10.44 11.53 -20.78
CA LYS A 387 9.69 12.69 -21.29
C LYS A 387 9.19 13.56 -20.16
N GLY A 388 8.63 12.95 -19.12
CA GLY A 388 8.26 13.63 -17.88
C GLY A 388 9.47 14.37 -17.28
N LYS A 389 10.60 13.68 -17.10
CA LYS A 389 11.83 14.29 -16.57
C LYS A 389 12.30 15.49 -17.39
N ALA A 390 12.29 15.38 -18.72
CA ALA A 390 12.66 16.47 -19.62
C ALA A 390 11.70 17.67 -19.50
N LEU A 391 10.39 17.42 -19.45
CA LEU A 391 9.38 18.47 -19.29
C LEU A 391 9.51 19.20 -17.96
N GLN A 392 9.71 18.47 -16.85
CA GLN A 392 9.89 19.11 -15.55
C GLN A 392 11.23 19.85 -15.46
N LYS A 393 12.33 19.33 -16.05
CA LYS A 393 13.59 20.09 -16.19
C LYS A 393 13.35 21.41 -16.92
N TYR A 394 12.64 21.40 -18.05
CA TYR A 394 12.36 22.63 -18.78
C TYR A 394 11.45 23.59 -18.00
N GLY A 395 10.41 23.05 -17.36
CA GLY A 395 9.47 23.82 -16.55
C GLY A 395 10.15 24.53 -15.37
N THR A 396 11.05 23.85 -14.65
CA THR A 396 11.81 24.44 -13.54
C THR A 396 12.73 25.57 -14.00
N MET A 397 13.37 25.43 -15.17
CA MET A 397 14.13 26.52 -15.80
C MET A 397 13.23 27.70 -16.21
N CYS A 398 12.04 27.43 -16.73
CA CYS A 398 11.05 28.47 -17.05
C CYS A 398 10.63 29.24 -15.78
N LEU A 399 10.42 28.51 -14.68
CA LEU A 399 10.07 29.08 -13.38
C LEU A 399 11.19 29.97 -12.81
N LEU A 400 12.45 29.52 -12.93
CA LEU A 400 13.62 30.30 -12.55
C LEU A 400 13.77 31.55 -13.43
N SER A 401 13.54 31.44 -14.74
CA SER A 401 13.61 32.58 -15.67
C SER A 401 12.60 33.67 -15.27
N ALA A 402 11.36 33.27 -14.97
CA ALA A 402 10.33 34.18 -14.50
C ALA A 402 10.65 34.79 -13.12
N LYS A 403 11.28 34.03 -12.22
CA LYS A 403 11.72 34.55 -10.92
C LYS A 403 12.82 35.60 -11.09
N LEU A 404 13.85 35.31 -11.89
CA LEU A 404 14.96 36.25 -12.11
C LEU A 404 14.49 37.54 -12.78
N SER A 405 13.56 37.47 -13.74
CA SER A 405 12.99 38.67 -14.37
C SER A 405 12.15 39.54 -13.44
N SER A 406 11.71 39.00 -12.29
CA SER A 406 11.01 39.76 -11.25
C SER A 406 11.94 40.42 -10.22
N LEU A 407 13.20 39.99 -10.14
CA LEU A 407 14.19 40.48 -9.16
C LEU A 407 15.07 41.61 -9.72
N ASP A 408 15.20 41.70 -11.04
CA ASP A 408 16.03 42.68 -11.72
C ASP A 408 15.30 43.24 -12.95
N ASP A 409 15.35 44.56 -13.13
CA ASP A 409 14.77 45.26 -14.28
C ASP A 409 15.67 45.13 -15.52
N ALA A 410 16.09 43.90 -15.84
CA ALA A 410 16.95 43.58 -16.96
C ALA A 410 16.10 43.09 -18.16
N PRO A 411 16.00 43.84 -19.26
CA PRO A 411 15.19 43.45 -20.42
C PRO A 411 15.50 42.05 -20.97
N ILE A 412 16.77 41.63 -20.89
CA ILE A 412 17.21 40.31 -21.34
C ILE A 412 16.57 39.16 -20.56
N LEU A 413 16.31 39.33 -19.25
CA LEU A 413 15.66 38.31 -18.42
C LEU A 413 14.16 38.26 -18.69
N VAL A 414 13.53 39.40 -18.98
CA VAL A 414 12.13 39.47 -19.40
C VAL A 414 11.92 38.73 -20.73
N ASP A 415 12.78 39.00 -21.72
CA ASP A 415 12.74 38.33 -23.03
C ASP A 415 13.03 36.83 -22.92
N LEU A 416 13.97 36.44 -22.04
CA LEU A 416 14.28 35.05 -21.76
C LEU A 416 13.09 34.32 -21.13
N ALA A 417 12.43 34.91 -20.12
CA ALA A 417 11.27 34.32 -19.47
C ALA A 417 10.10 34.13 -20.44
N ALA A 418 9.82 35.14 -21.28
CA ALA A 418 8.79 35.03 -22.32
C ALA A 418 9.12 33.95 -23.35
N THR A 419 10.38 33.85 -23.76
CA THR A 419 10.87 32.83 -24.70
C THR A 419 10.77 31.42 -24.10
N ALA A 420 11.19 31.26 -22.83
CA ALA A 420 11.11 30.02 -22.09
C ALA A 420 9.66 29.54 -22.01
N LEU A 421 8.73 30.39 -21.59
CA LEU A 421 7.32 30.02 -21.45
C LEU A 421 6.69 29.65 -22.80
N LYS A 422 7.01 30.38 -23.87
CA LYS A 422 6.55 30.05 -25.22
C LYS A 422 7.04 28.69 -25.69
N LYS A 423 8.34 28.40 -25.52
CA LYS A 423 8.91 27.09 -25.86
C LYS A 423 8.34 25.98 -24.99
N PHE A 424 8.12 26.24 -23.69
CA PHE A 424 7.58 25.25 -22.78
C PHE A 424 6.16 24.83 -23.16
N LYS A 425 5.28 25.79 -23.48
CA LYS A 425 3.94 25.50 -24.01
C LYS A 425 4.01 24.73 -25.32
N ALA A 426 4.92 25.09 -26.23
CA ALA A 426 5.09 24.33 -27.47
C ALA A 426 5.53 22.86 -27.24
N LEU A 427 6.30 22.58 -26.18
CA LEU A 427 6.63 21.21 -25.78
C LEU A 427 5.43 20.46 -25.18
N LEU A 428 4.48 21.16 -24.56
CA LEU A 428 3.30 20.61 -23.90
C LEU A 428 2.07 20.51 -24.81
N ASP A 429 1.96 21.33 -25.86
CA ASP A 429 0.75 21.51 -26.67
C ASP A 429 0.18 20.19 -27.18
N ASP A 430 1.07 19.31 -27.65
CA ASP A 430 0.68 18.01 -28.22
C ASP A 430 0.68 16.85 -27.20
N VAL A 431 1.17 17.05 -25.97
CA VAL A 431 1.22 15.98 -24.94
C VAL A 431 -0.19 15.47 -24.63
N GLY A 432 -1.13 16.40 -24.40
CA GLY A 432 -2.52 16.07 -24.09
C GLY A 432 -3.29 15.44 -25.25
N SER A 433 -2.75 15.44 -26.47
CA SER A 433 -3.38 14.74 -27.60
C SER A 433 -3.22 13.22 -27.53
N ASN A 434 -2.25 12.75 -26.72
CA ASN A 434 -1.93 11.34 -26.52
C ASN A 434 -1.75 10.57 -27.84
N SER A 435 -1.07 11.18 -28.82
CA SER A 435 -0.97 10.66 -30.19
C SER A 435 0.40 10.07 -30.56
N CYS A 436 1.19 9.63 -29.58
CA CYS A 436 2.47 8.96 -29.85
C CYS A 436 2.29 7.51 -30.33
N ASP A 437 3.37 6.87 -30.76
CA ASP A 437 3.35 5.49 -31.30
C ASP A 437 2.71 4.48 -30.34
N TYR A 438 2.92 4.68 -29.04
CA TYR A 438 2.35 3.87 -27.97
C TYR A 438 1.61 4.79 -26.98
N PRO A 439 0.35 5.16 -27.25
CA PRO A 439 -0.39 6.07 -26.40
C PRO A 439 -0.75 5.43 -25.05
N LEU A 440 -1.08 6.28 -24.06
CA LEU A 440 -1.71 5.80 -22.85
C LEU A 440 -3.15 5.35 -23.15
N VAL A 441 -3.58 4.25 -22.57
CA VAL A 441 -4.91 3.66 -22.74
C VAL A 441 -5.53 3.44 -21.38
N TYR A 442 -6.86 3.37 -21.33
CA TYR A 442 -7.57 3.06 -20.10
C TYR A 442 -7.79 1.55 -20.00
N ASP A 443 -7.17 0.92 -19.01
CA ASP A 443 -7.33 -0.49 -18.71
C ASP A 443 -8.64 -0.74 -17.96
N GLU A 444 -9.51 -1.57 -18.54
CA GLU A 444 -10.77 -1.96 -17.95
C GLU A 444 -10.64 -3.11 -16.93
N VAL A 445 -9.45 -3.74 -16.81
CA VAL A 445 -9.19 -4.86 -15.91
C VAL A 445 -8.97 -4.39 -14.48
N TYR A 446 -8.00 -3.52 -14.25
CA TYR A 446 -7.66 -2.96 -12.93
C TYR A 446 -8.09 -1.50 -12.78
N LYS A 447 -8.70 -0.90 -13.82
CA LYS A 447 -9.27 0.46 -13.82
C LYS A 447 -8.18 1.52 -13.62
N GLY A 448 -7.42 1.80 -14.67
CA GLY A 448 -6.35 2.80 -14.62
C GLY A 448 -5.75 3.12 -15.98
N VAL A 449 -4.79 4.05 -15.99
CA VAL A 449 -4.14 4.51 -17.23
C VAL A 449 -2.78 3.87 -17.40
N ILE A 450 -2.57 3.15 -18.50
CA ILE A 450 -1.35 2.39 -18.79
C ILE A 450 -0.83 2.63 -20.21
N THR A 451 0.45 2.41 -20.47
CA THR A 451 1.00 2.42 -21.85
C THR A 451 0.49 1.24 -22.68
N SER A 452 0.14 1.50 -23.95
CA SER A 452 -0.17 0.43 -24.91
C SER A 452 1.07 -0.30 -25.44
N GLU A 453 2.27 0.15 -25.08
CA GLU A 453 3.54 -0.38 -25.62
C GLU A 453 3.71 -1.87 -25.32
N ALA A 454 3.31 -2.32 -24.13
CA ALA A 454 3.44 -3.71 -23.72
C ALA A 454 2.64 -4.67 -24.61
N PHE A 455 1.48 -4.22 -25.11
CA PHE A 455 0.64 -5.02 -26.01
C PHE A 455 1.24 -5.09 -27.40
N ALA A 456 1.68 -3.94 -27.93
CA ALA A 456 2.30 -3.86 -29.25
C ALA A 456 3.61 -4.66 -29.35
N LYS A 457 4.38 -4.70 -28.25
CA LYS A 457 5.67 -5.41 -28.18
C LYS A 457 5.58 -6.81 -27.56
N HIS A 458 4.43 -7.18 -27.00
CA HIS A 458 4.25 -8.40 -26.19
C HIS A 458 5.29 -8.54 -25.07
N ASP A 459 5.61 -7.43 -24.40
CA ASP A 459 6.59 -7.39 -23.32
C ASP A 459 6.13 -6.46 -22.20
N ILE A 460 5.83 -7.02 -21.04
CA ILE A 460 5.35 -6.27 -19.87
C ILE A 460 6.45 -5.43 -19.19
N ASN A 461 7.72 -5.59 -19.56
CA ASN A 461 8.83 -4.85 -18.93
C ASN A 461 9.16 -3.54 -19.64
N VAL A 462 8.54 -3.26 -20.79
CA VAL A 462 8.71 -1.98 -21.51
C VAL A 462 8.15 -0.84 -20.66
N GLU A 463 8.73 0.35 -20.85
CA GLU A 463 8.41 1.53 -20.04
C GLU A 463 8.42 1.19 -18.53
N PHE A 464 9.45 0.45 -18.10
CA PHE A 464 9.69 0.06 -16.70
C PHE A 464 8.54 -0.71 -16.04
N GLY A 465 7.66 -1.34 -16.83
CA GLY A 465 6.51 -2.06 -16.30
C GLY A 465 5.26 -1.20 -16.10
N ASN A 466 5.20 -0.01 -16.71
CA ASN A 466 4.03 0.86 -16.63
C ASN A 466 2.73 0.13 -17.02
N ALA A 467 2.76 -0.77 -18.02
CA ALA A 467 1.56 -1.54 -18.40
C ALA A 467 1.01 -2.48 -17.31
N VAL A 468 1.87 -2.89 -16.37
CA VAL A 468 1.50 -3.71 -15.21
C VAL A 468 1.47 -2.88 -13.92
N TYR A 469 1.22 -1.57 -14.05
CA TYR A 469 1.07 -0.61 -12.95
C TYR A 469 2.33 -0.31 -12.14
N ASN A 470 3.52 -0.59 -12.70
CA ASN A 470 4.74 -0.09 -12.09
C ASN A 470 4.87 1.42 -12.32
N ASP A 471 5.33 2.13 -11.30
CA ASP A 471 5.94 3.47 -11.45
C ASP A 471 5.03 4.57 -12.01
N HIS A 472 3.69 4.44 -11.93
CA HIS A 472 2.82 5.51 -12.42
C HIS A 472 3.04 6.81 -11.64
N HIS A 473 3.20 6.75 -10.31
CA HIS A 473 3.54 7.93 -9.49
C HIS A 473 4.88 8.54 -9.93
N TYR A 474 5.91 7.74 -10.20
CA TYR A 474 7.17 8.24 -10.74
C TYR A 474 6.98 8.92 -12.11
N HIS A 475 6.34 8.24 -13.06
CA HIS A 475 6.22 8.71 -14.43
C HIS A 475 5.30 9.92 -14.52
N TYR A 476 4.09 9.80 -14.00
CA TYR A 476 3.02 10.77 -14.13
C TYR A 476 3.27 12.00 -13.23
N GLY A 477 3.92 11.82 -12.08
CA GLY A 477 4.31 12.92 -11.20
C GLY A 477 5.09 14.03 -11.90
N TYR A 478 5.97 13.66 -12.85
CA TYR A 478 6.70 14.64 -13.65
C TYR A 478 5.79 15.46 -14.59
N PHE A 479 4.83 14.81 -15.26
CA PHE A 479 3.89 15.49 -16.15
C PHE A 479 2.96 16.42 -15.38
N ILE A 480 2.46 15.95 -14.24
CA ILE A 480 1.61 16.72 -13.33
C ILE A 480 2.37 17.97 -12.88
N THR A 481 3.59 17.82 -12.36
CA THR A 481 4.43 18.94 -11.91
C THR A 481 4.72 19.94 -13.03
N ALA A 482 5.16 19.45 -14.19
CA ALA A 482 5.49 20.30 -15.34
C ALA A 482 4.26 21.12 -15.80
N THR A 483 3.09 20.49 -15.88
CA THR A 483 1.87 21.18 -16.32
C THR A 483 1.39 22.20 -15.29
N SER A 484 1.46 21.86 -13.99
CA SER A 484 1.15 22.81 -12.92
C SER A 484 2.02 24.06 -13.00
N ILE A 485 3.32 23.91 -13.30
CA ILE A 485 4.24 25.05 -13.53
C ILE A 485 3.76 25.92 -14.70
N ALA A 486 3.36 25.31 -15.83
CA ALA A 486 2.88 26.06 -16.99
C ALA A 486 1.61 26.86 -16.67
N TYR A 487 0.67 26.27 -15.93
CA TYR A 487 -0.58 26.91 -15.52
C TYR A 487 -0.37 28.00 -14.47
N TYR A 488 0.60 27.84 -13.58
CA TYR A 488 1.00 28.90 -12.65
C TYR A 488 1.57 30.12 -13.39
N LEU A 489 2.44 29.90 -14.38
CA LEU A 489 3.07 30.97 -15.15
C LEU A 489 2.13 31.64 -16.16
N ASP A 490 1.14 30.93 -16.69
CA ASP A 490 0.04 31.49 -17.48
C ASP A 490 -1.27 30.74 -17.23
N PRO A 491 -2.12 31.24 -16.31
CA PRO A 491 -3.40 30.61 -15.99
C PRO A 491 -4.36 30.49 -17.18
N SER A 492 -4.23 31.35 -18.20
CA SER A 492 -5.07 31.27 -19.40
C SER A 492 -4.77 30.03 -20.26
N TYR A 493 -3.58 29.44 -20.11
CA TYR A 493 -3.17 28.25 -20.84
C TYR A 493 -4.03 27.03 -20.49
N MET A 494 -4.48 26.92 -19.23
CA MET A 494 -5.38 25.86 -18.77
C MET A 494 -6.70 25.84 -19.56
N HIS A 495 -7.23 27.00 -19.95
CA HIS A 495 -8.48 27.12 -20.68
C HIS A 495 -8.30 26.98 -22.20
N THR A 496 -7.10 27.21 -22.72
CA THR A 496 -6.82 27.12 -24.16
C THR A 496 -6.38 25.72 -24.57
N ASN A 497 -5.70 24.97 -23.70
CA ASN A 497 -5.33 23.57 -23.92
C ASN A 497 -6.14 22.61 -23.03
N VAL A 498 -7.43 22.47 -23.36
CA VAL A 498 -8.38 21.63 -22.61
C VAL A 498 -7.98 20.15 -22.62
N LYS A 499 -7.41 19.65 -23.73
CA LYS A 499 -6.97 18.25 -23.82
C LYS A 499 -5.85 17.94 -22.83
N LEU A 500 -4.87 18.84 -22.69
CA LEU A 500 -3.82 18.69 -21.68
C LEU A 500 -4.39 18.71 -20.26
N PHE A 501 -5.35 19.60 -19.99
CA PHE A 501 -6.02 19.65 -18.69
C PHE A 501 -6.74 18.34 -18.35
N GLU A 502 -7.51 17.78 -19.29
CA GLU A 502 -8.24 16.52 -19.11
C GLU A 502 -7.29 15.33 -18.98
N TRP A 503 -6.22 15.31 -19.78
CA TRP A 503 -5.20 14.27 -19.72
C TRP A 503 -4.51 14.25 -18.35
N ILE A 504 -4.03 15.40 -17.87
CA ILE A 504 -3.38 15.52 -16.55
C ILE A 504 -4.36 15.25 -15.41
N SER A 505 -5.60 15.74 -15.48
CA SER A 505 -6.63 15.43 -14.48
C SER A 505 -6.87 13.93 -14.34
N THR A 506 -6.80 13.19 -15.45
CA THR A 506 -6.96 11.73 -15.47
C THR A 506 -5.74 11.04 -14.84
N LEU A 507 -4.52 11.53 -15.11
CA LEU A 507 -3.31 10.98 -14.47
C LEU A 507 -3.30 11.23 -12.95
N VAL A 508 -3.74 12.39 -12.48
CA VAL A 508 -3.87 12.68 -11.04
C VAL A 508 -4.86 11.71 -10.38
N ARG A 509 -5.99 11.42 -11.04
CA ARG A 509 -6.95 10.40 -10.56
C ARG A 509 -6.33 9.00 -10.52
N ASP A 510 -5.50 8.65 -11.50
CA ASP A 510 -4.85 7.34 -11.54
C ASP A 510 -3.91 7.10 -10.36
N VAL A 511 -3.11 8.10 -9.98
CA VAL A 511 -2.12 7.95 -8.90
C VAL A 511 -2.69 8.26 -7.51
N LEU A 512 -3.68 9.16 -7.41
CA LEU A 512 -4.09 9.77 -6.14
C LEU A 512 -5.61 9.97 -6.01
N ASN A 513 -6.43 9.13 -6.61
CA ASN A 513 -7.87 9.15 -6.33
C ASN A 513 -8.13 8.99 -4.82
N SER A 514 -8.74 10.00 -4.20
CA SER A 514 -9.11 9.98 -2.78
C SER A 514 -10.58 9.64 -2.54
N SER A 515 -11.39 9.50 -3.59
CA SER A 515 -12.84 9.28 -3.54
C SER A 515 -13.20 7.80 -3.60
N SER A 516 -14.01 7.34 -2.64
CA SER A 516 -14.63 6.01 -2.68
C SER A 516 -15.75 5.88 -3.72
N ASN A 517 -16.20 7.00 -4.29
CA ASN A 517 -17.28 7.03 -5.27
C ASN A 517 -16.76 7.07 -6.72
N ASP A 518 -15.44 7.04 -6.93
CA ASP A 518 -14.87 6.91 -8.27
C ASP A 518 -14.83 5.42 -8.66
N GLU A 519 -15.71 5.02 -9.57
CA GLU A 519 -15.79 3.64 -10.07
C GLU A 519 -14.72 3.33 -11.14
N PHE A 520 -13.94 4.34 -11.55
CA PHE A 520 -12.96 4.25 -12.65
C PHE A 520 -11.51 4.18 -12.17
N PHE A 521 -11.23 4.44 -10.89
CA PHE A 521 -9.88 4.39 -10.34
C PHE A 521 -9.90 3.88 -8.89
N PRO A 522 -8.97 3.01 -8.47
CA PRO A 522 -8.86 2.62 -7.07
C PRO A 522 -8.42 3.81 -6.22
N ARG A 523 -8.80 3.80 -4.95
CA ARG A 523 -8.31 4.83 -4.03
C ARG A 523 -6.82 4.64 -3.77
N PHE A 524 -6.09 5.75 -3.74
CA PHE A 524 -4.68 5.83 -3.32
C PHE A 524 -3.81 4.73 -3.94
N ARG A 525 -3.85 4.57 -5.28
CA ARG A 525 -3.26 3.42 -6.00
C ARG A 525 -1.90 3.01 -5.46
N HIS A 526 -1.01 3.99 -5.29
CA HIS A 526 0.36 3.80 -4.84
C HIS A 526 0.54 3.96 -3.34
N PHE A 527 -0.10 4.97 -2.75
CA PHE A 527 0.17 5.41 -1.39
C PHE A 527 -0.51 4.53 -0.34
N ASP A 528 0.28 3.93 0.54
CA ASP A 528 -0.23 3.13 1.66
C ASP A 528 -0.23 3.96 2.95
N TRP A 529 -1.42 4.29 3.43
CA TRP A 529 -1.62 5.15 4.59
C TRP A 529 -1.09 4.58 5.90
N PHE A 530 -0.93 3.26 6.02
CA PHE A 530 -0.40 2.64 7.24
C PHE A 530 1.13 2.52 7.19
N LEU A 531 1.69 2.39 5.99
CA LEU A 531 3.14 2.38 5.80
C LEU A 531 3.74 3.79 5.76
N GLY A 532 2.95 4.79 5.38
CA GLY A 532 3.37 6.19 5.24
C GLY A 532 4.25 6.42 4.01
N HIS A 533 4.16 5.55 3.01
CA HIS A 533 4.90 5.65 1.75
C HIS A 533 4.19 4.85 0.65
N SER A 534 4.62 5.05 -0.59
CA SER A 534 4.07 4.37 -1.76
C SER A 534 4.73 3.03 -2.03
N TYR A 535 4.09 2.22 -2.88
CA TYR A 535 4.75 1.16 -3.60
C TYR A 535 4.79 1.44 -5.10
N SER A 536 5.95 1.13 -5.69
CA SER A 536 6.22 1.22 -7.11
C SER A 536 5.67 0.01 -7.86
N HIS A 537 5.95 -1.20 -7.38
CA HIS A 537 5.59 -2.42 -8.09
C HIS A 537 4.07 -2.67 -8.13
N GLY A 538 3.54 -2.86 -9.35
CA GLY A 538 2.12 -3.06 -9.60
C GLY A 538 1.68 -4.53 -9.52
N VAL A 539 0.93 -5.03 -10.50
CA VAL A 539 0.14 -6.28 -10.37
C VAL A 539 0.94 -7.58 -10.40
N THR A 540 2.22 -7.53 -10.76
CA THR A 540 3.11 -8.69 -10.79
C THR A 540 3.52 -9.13 -9.38
N CYS A 541 3.76 -10.44 -9.23
CA CYS A 541 4.12 -11.04 -7.96
C CYS A 541 5.60 -10.84 -7.64
N VAL A 542 5.91 -10.52 -6.38
CA VAL A 542 7.29 -10.32 -5.90
C VAL A 542 7.49 -11.08 -4.59
N VAL A 543 8.51 -11.94 -4.54
CA VAL A 543 8.74 -12.87 -3.41
C VAL A 543 8.96 -12.15 -2.07
N ASP A 544 9.65 -11.01 -2.11
CA ASP A 544 10.00 -10.22 -0.92
C ASP A 544 8.93 -9.16 -0.55
N GLY A 545 7.78 -9.18 -1.24
CA GLY A 545 6.75 -8.16 -1.11
C GLY A 545 6.93 -7.03 -2.12
N LYS A 546 6.03 -6.05 -2.10
CA LYS A 546 6.11 -4.88 -2.98
C LYS A 546 7.33 -4.02 -2.64
N ASP A 547 7.84 -3.30 -3.63
CA ASP A 547 9.04 -2.46 -3.51
C ASP A 547 8.77 -0.98 -3.83
N GLU A 548 9.66 -0.13 -3.34
CA GLU A 548 9.73 1.32 -3.53
C GLU A 548 11.21 1.69 -3.47
N GLU A 549 11.78 2.19 -4.57
CA GLU A 549 13.19 2.54 -4.65
C GLU A 549 13.37 4.06 -4.54
N SER A 550 12.64 4.82 -5.36
CA SER A 550 12.85 6.24 -5.60
C SER A 550 11.88 7.10 -4.79
N THR A 551 12.08 7.12 -3.47
CA THR A 551 11.27 7.97 -2.55
C THR A 551 11.26 9.45 -2.95
N SER A 552 12.33 9.95 -3.59
CA SER A 552 12.36 11.30 -4.14
C SER A 552 11.40 11.53 -5.30
N GLU A 553 11.14 10.51 -6.13
CA GLU A 553 10.18 10.60 -7.23
C GLU A 553 8.74 10.44 -6.74
N GLU A 554 8.51 9.66 -5.68
CA GLU A 554 7.25 9.70 -4.93
C GLU A 554 6.97 11.12 -4.41
N ILE A 555 7.92 11.71 -3.67
CA ILE A 555 7.78 13.08 -3.15
C ILE A 555 7.53 14.07 -4.28
N ASN A 556 8.19 13.89 -5.43
CA ASN A 556 7.94 14.72 -6.61
C ASN A 556 6.51 14.59 -7.14
N CYS A 557 5.93 13.39 -7.15
CA CYS A 557 4.54 13.18 -7.52
C CYS A 557 3.58 13.87 -6.55
N LEU A 558 3.80 13.70 -5.25
CA LEU A 558 2.99 14.34 -4.21
C LEU A 558 3.07 15.87 -4.32
N TYR A 559 4.28 16.41 -4.46
CA TYR A 559 4.54 17.81 -4.76
C TYR A 559 3.76 18.30 -5.97
N GLY A 560 3.85 17.58 -7.10
CA GLY A 560 3.10 17.88 -8.32
C GLY A 560 1.59 17.92 -8.12
N CYS A 561 1.03 16.94 -7.40
CA CYS A 561 -0.39 16.86 -7.10
C CYS A 561 -0.90 18.04 -6.26
N ASN A 562 -0.10 18.55 -5.32
CA ASN A 562 -0.45 19.77 -4.58
C ASN A 562 -0.30 21.04 -5.39
N LEU A 563 0.75 21.16 -6.21
CA LEU A 563 0.82 22.27 -7.17
C LEU A 563 -0.39 22.26 -8.12
N TRP A 564 -0.83 21.07 -8.52
CA TRP A 564 -2.04 20.88 -9.33
C TRP A 564 -3.29 21.32 -8.57
N ALA A 565 -3.43 20.93 -7.29
CA ALA A 565 -4.51 21.38 -6.41
C ALA A 565 -4.58 22.91 -6.35
N GLN A 566 -3.44 23.58 -6.19
CA GLN A 566 -3.34 25.04 -6.11
C GLN A 566 -3.81 25.72 -7.41
N VAL A 567 -3.32 25.30 -8.58
CA VAL A 567 -3.68 25.94 -9.86
C VAL A 567 -5.09 25.61 -10.34
N THR A 568 -5.68 24.51 -9.86
CA THR A 568 -7.06 24.10 -10.18
C THR A 568 -8.07 24.47 -9.10
N GLU A 569 -7.63 25.03 -7.98
CA GLU A 569 -8.44 25.31 -6.79
C GLU A 569 -9.22 24.07 -6.30
N ASN A 570 -8.60 22.88 -6.39
CA ASN A 570 -9.20 21.60 -6.01
C ASN A 570 -8.51 21.00 -4.79
N THR A 571 -9.01 21.36 -3.61
CA THR A 571 -8.44 20.98 -2.30
C THR A 571 -8.42 19.47 -2.02
N LYS A 572 -9.12 18.65 -2.82
CA LYS A 572 -9.11 17.18 -2.66
C LYS A 572 -7.74 16.54 -2.86
N TYR A 573 -6.81 17.22 -3.53
CA TYR A 573 -5.47 16.74 -3.83
C TYR A 573 -4.36 17.35 -2.94
N GLU A 574 -4.71 18.21 -1.97
CA GLU A 574 -3.75 18.87 -1.05
C GLU A 574 -3.26 17.93 0.07
N LEU A 575 -4.02 16.87 0.36
CA LEU A 575 -3.90 16.04 1.56
C LEU A 575 -2.64 15.16 1.71
N PRO A 576 -2.09 14.51 0.67
CA PRO A 576 -1.07 13.48 0.88
C PRO A 576 0.36 14.01 1.03
N LEU A 577 0.60 15.32 0.96
CA LEU A 577 1.95 15.89 1.12
C LEU A 577 2.47 15.94 2.56
N LEU A 578 1.56 15.83 3.54
CA LEU A 578 1.87 16.00 4.95
C LEU A 578 2.31 14.70 5.65
N LEU A 579 2.24 13.58 4.93
CA LEU A 579 2.72 12.26 5.34
C LEU A 579 4.15 12.06 4.84
#